data_AF-A0A6G1S4Z2-F1
#
_entry.id   AF-A0A6G1S4Z2-F1
#
_cell.length_a   1.000
_cell.length_b   1.000
_cell.length_c   1.000
_cell.angle_alpha   90.00
_cell.angle_beta   90.00
_cell.angle_gamma   90.00
#
_symmetry.space_group_name_H-M   'P 1'
#
loop_
_entity.id
_entity.type
_entity.pdbx_description
1 polymer ?
#
loop_
_entity_poly.entity_id
_entity_poly.type
_entity_poly.pdbx_seq_one_letter_code
_entity_poly.pdbx_strand_id
1 'polypeptide(L)'
;KCSGAGGRPPVSLAEFTMDGWQGQDYYDVSLVDGYNLPIQISPIAGSFKKAGGGKYDCNPAGCHSDLNAHCPPELAQKSGGHTVACFSACMKLNTDEYCCRGAHNKPETCKSRDWKVNYPAIFKQSCPDAYSYAYDDHSSTFTCHSNGAHKTGYIIKFC
;
A
#
# COMPACT_ATOMS: atom_id res chain seq x y z
N LYS A 1 -15.24 3.09 16.95
CA LYS A 1 -13.90 2.93 17.59
C LYS A 1 -13.51 1.46 17.48
N CYS A 2 -12.31 1.12 17.00
CA CYS A 2 -11.90 -0.27 16.71
C CYS A 2 -11.14 -0.97 17.86
N SER A 3 -10.89 -0.29 18.99
CA SER A 3 -10.26 -0.86 20.20
C SER A 3 -8.92 -1.58 19.96
N GLY A 4 -8.12 -1.12 19.00
CA GLY A 4 -6.83 -1.73 18.65
C GLY A 4 -6.93 -2.94 17.72
N ALA A 5 -8.14 -3.38 17.34
CA ALA A 5 -8.31 -4.37 16.29
C ALA A 5 -7.97 -3.76 14.92
N GLY A 6 -7.21 -4.50 14.11
CA GLY A 6 -6.95 -4.17 12.72
C GLY A 6 -8.21 -4.32 11.85
N GLY A 7 -8.14 -3.76 10.63
CA GLY A 7 -9.17 -4.01 9.62
C GLY A 7 -9.18 -5.49 9.21
N ARG A 8 -10.35 -6.04 8.92
CA ARG A 8 -10.45 -7.42 8.40
C ARG A 8 -10.19 -7.38 6.89
N PRO A 9 -9.18 -8.10 6.37
CA PRO A 9 -8.93 -8.21 4.94
C PRO A 9 -10.18 -8.71 4.17
N PRO A 10 -10.39 -8.26 2.91
CA PRO A 10 -9.53 -7.35 2.14
C PRO A 10 -9.73 -5.87 2.54
N VAL A 11 -8.64 -5.15 2.76
CA VAL A 11 -8.70 -3.75 3.21
C VAL A 11 -7.52 -2.94 2.67
N SER A 12 -7.79 -1.79 2.04
CA SER A 12 -6.76 -0.82 1.67
C SER A 12 -6.26 -0.12 2.93
N LEU A 13 -4.94 -0.05 3.14
CA LEU A 13 -4.33 0.55 4.31
C LEU A 13 -3.64 1.88 3.95
N ALA A 14 -3.69 2.83 4.88
CA ALA A 14 -2.80 3.99 4.91
C ALA A 14 -1.86 3.80 6.10
N GLU A 15 -0.57 3.63 5.82
CA GLU A 15 0.44 3.31 6.81
C GLU A 15 1.35 4.52 7.03
N PHE A 16 1.75 4.71 8.29
CA PHE A 16 2.61 5.81 8.70
C PHE A 16 3.62 5.34 9.74
N THR A 17 4.87 5.73 9.55
CA THR A 17 5.88 5.77 10.61
C THR A 17 6.27 7.22 10.80
N MET A 18 5.85 7.82 11.92
CA MET A 18 6.15 9.22 12.23
C MET A 18 7.53 9.33 12.89
N ASP A 19 8.28 10.39 12.58
CA ASP A 19 9.59 10.68 13.19
C ASP A 19 10.57 9.47 13.14
N GLY A 20 10.65 8.80 11.99
CA GLY A 20 11.52 7.66 11.74
C GLY A 20 13.01 8.02 11.61
N TRP A 21 13.74 7.32 10.74
CA TRP A 21 15.16 7.57 10.51
C TRP A 21 15.43 9.05 10.18
N GLN A 22 16.40 9.66 10.86
CA GLN A 22 16.72 11.10 10.72
C GLN A 22 15.53 12.05 10.89
N GLY A 23 14.49 11.64 11.63
CA GLY A 23 13.31 12.46 11.91
C GLY A 23 12.42 12.68 10.67
N GLN A 24 12.51 11.80 9.68
CA GLN A 24 11.60 11.80 8.53
C GLN A 24 10.39 10.93 8.82
N ASP A 25 9.23 11.35 8.33
CA ASP A 25 8.07 10.47 8.28
C ASP A 25 8.20 9.52 7.09
N TYR A 26 7.71 8.30 7.25
CA TYR A 26 7.47 7.35 6.18
C TYR A 26 5.98 7.12 6.07
N TYR A 27 5.47 7.06 4.85
CA TYR A 27 4.07 6.78 4.62
C TYR A 27 3.89 6.08 3.29
N ASP A 28 2.81 5.32 3.21
CA ASP A 28 2.45 4.57 2.03
C ASP A 28 0.99 4.14 2.08
N VAL A 29 0.46 3.80 0.91
CA VAL A 29 -0.78 3.06 0.80
C VAL A 29 -0.43 1.61 0.51
N SER A 30 -1.02 0.70 1.26
CA SER A 30 -0.69 -0.71 1.19
C SER A 30 -1.90 -1.57 0.87
N LEU A 31 -1.72 -2.43 -0.14
CA LEU A 31 -2.68 -3.42 -0.61
C LEU A 31 -2.19 -4.84 -0.30
N VAL A 32 -1.19 -4.98 0.58
CA VAL A 32 -0.69 -6.28 1.07
C VAL A 32 -1.82 -7.08 1.72
N ASP A 33 -2.73 -6.39 2.40
CA ASP A 33 -3.95 -6.95 3.00
C ASP A 33 -5.16 -6.92 2.04
N GLY A 34 -4.94 -6.64 0.77
CA GLY A 34 -5.98 -6.51 -0.26
C GLY A 34 -6.45 -5.08 -0.46
N TYR A 35 -7.55 -4.94 -1.20
CA TYR A 35 -8.13 -3.67 -1.61
C TYR A 35 -9.64 -3.72 -1.39
N ASN A 36 -10.24 -2.65 -0.87
CA ASN A 36 -11.69 -2.49 -0.82
C ASN A 36 -12.17 -1.19 -1.48
N LEU A 37 -11.42 -0.10 -1.32
CA LEU A 37 -11.71 1.20 -1.92
C LEU A 37 -10.44 2.03 -2.19
N PRO A 38 -10.49 3.01 -3.10
CA PRO A 38 -9.35 3.89 -3.39
C PRO A 38 -9.02 4.75 -2.17
N ILE A 39 -7.74 4.82 -1.83
CA ILE A 39 -7.23 5.65 -0.73
C ILE A 39 -5.96 6.37 -1.20
N GLN A 40 -5.83 7.63 -0.79
CA GLN A 40 -4.64 8.44 -1.03
C GLN A 40 -4.22 9.17 0.25
N ILE A 41 -2.92 9.22 0.49
CA ILE A 41 -2.27 10.05 1.50
C ILE A 41 -1.64 11.25 0.79
N SER A 42 -1.87 12.46 1.26
CA SER A 42 -1.25 13.68 0.72
C SER A 42 -0.69 14.56 1.83
N PRO A 43 0.63 14.85 1.82
CA PRO A 43 1.21 15.85 2.72
C PRO A 43 0.59 17.23 2.52
N ILE A 44 0.34 17.95 3.60
CA ILE A 44 -0.27 19.29 3.59
C ILE A 44 0.79 20.33 3.25
N ALA A 45 0.56 21.09 2.18
CA ALA A 45 1.46 22.16 1.76
C ALA A 45 1.76 23.14 2.91
N GLY A 46 3.03 23.54 3.05
CA GLY A 46 3.48 24.43 4.12
C GLY A 46 3.74 23.74 5.47
N SER A 47 3.56 22.42 5.59
CA SER A 47 3.96 21.64 6.79
C SER A 47 5.26 20.84 6.61
N PHE A 48 5.74 20.73 5.38
CA PHE A 48 6.92 19.93 5.03
C PHE A 48 7.92 20.69 4.15
N LYS A 49 9.12 20.11 4.01
CA LYS A 49 10.12 20.50 3.03
C LYS A 49 10.54 19.28 2.20
N LYS A 50 10.70 19.46 0.90
CA LYS A 50 11.27 18.44 0.02
C LYS A 50 12.78 18.40 0.18
N ALA A 51 13.35 17.22 0.40
CA ALA A 51 14.80 17.03 0.56
C ALA A 51 15.53 16.76 -0.76
N GLY A 52 14.87 16.08 -1.71
CA GLY A 52 15.44 15.69 -3.01
C GLY A 52 14.54 15.98 -4.22
N GLY A 53 13.27 16.36 -4.00
CA GLY A 53 12.32 16.72 -5.06
C GLY A 53 11.82 15.54 -5.91
N GLY A 54 12.25 14.32 -5.62
CA GLY A 54 11.87 13.11 -6.37
C GLY A 54 10.41 12.70 -6.16
N LYS A 55 9.96 11.71 -6.95
CA LYS A 55 8.60 11.16 -6.90
C LYS A 55 8.16 10.76 -5.49
N TYR A 56 9.06 10.21 -4.68
CA TYR A 56 8.76 9.68 -3.36
C TYR A 56 8.99 10.68 -2.21
N ASP A 57 9.36 11.93 -2.53
CA ASP A 57 9.69 12.97 -1.56
C ASP A 57 8.52 13.95 -1.36
N CYS A 58 7.78 13.76 -0.27
CA CYS A 58 6.61 14.54 0.12
C CYS A 58 5.58 14.73 -1.00
N ASN A 59 5.27 13.66 -1.75
CA ASN A 59 4.21 13.65 -2.76
C ASN A 59 3.05 12.75 -2.34
N PRO A 60 1.89 12.85 -3.01
CA PRO A 60 0.79 11.94 -2.77
C PRO A 60 1.19 10.47 -3.01
N ALA A 61 0.80 9.60 -2.08
CA ALA A 61 0.92 8.14 -2.19
C ALA A 61 -0.49 7.56 -2.24
N GLY A 62 -0.77 6.58 -3.10
CA GLY A 62 -2.11 6.02 -3.13
C GLY A 62 -2.49 5.15 -4.31
N CYS A 63 -3.79 4.86 -4.34
CA CYS A 63 -4.48 4.27 -5.47
C CYS A 63 -5.71 5.11 -5.83
N HIS A 64 -5.79 5.53 -7.09
CA HIS A 64 -6.91 6.30 -7.63
C HIS A 64 -7.90 5.48 -8.46
N SER A 65 -7.41 4.40 -9.06
CA SER A 65 -8.21 3.55 -9.93
C SER A 65 -9.04 2.57 -9.10
N ASP A 66 -10.20 2.18 -9.63
CA ASP A 66 -10.98 1.12 -9.02
C ASP A 66 -10.39 -0.25 -9.36
N LEU A 67 -9.60 -0.80 -8.44
CA LEU A 67 -9.00 -2.13 -8.59
C LEU A 67 -10.07 -3.24 -8.62
N ASN A 68 -11.25 -3.03 -8.03
CA ASN A 68 -12.32 -4.03 -8.05
C ASN A 68 -12.75 -4.40 -9.48
N ALA A 69 -12.66 -3.45 -10.44
CA ALA A 69 -12.97 -3.67 -11.84
C ALA A 69 -11.97 -4.61 -12.55
N HIS A 70 -10.75 -4.74 -12.03
CA HIS A 70 -9.67 -5.57 -12.57
C HIS A 70 -9.27 -6.71 -11.64
N CYS A 71 -10.03 -6.94 -10.57
CA CYS A 71 -9.72 -7.97 -9.59
C CYS A 71 -9.84 -9.37 -10.22
N PRO A 72 -8.79 -10.21 -10.13
CA PRO A 72 -8.86 -11.60 -10.59
C PRO A 72 -10.03 -12.35 -9.92
N PRO A 73 -10.80 -13.16 -10.67
CA PRO A 73 -12.00 -13.82 -10.14
C PRO A 73 -11.76 -14.65 -8.86
N GLU A 74 -10.60 -15.29 -8.74
CA GLU A 74 -10.19 -16.09 -7.59
C GLU A 74 -9.86 -15.25 -6.35
N LEU A 75 -9.52 -13.96 -6.54
CA LEU A 75 -9.23 -13.00 -5.47
C LEU A 75 -10.45 -12.13 -5.13
N ALA A 76 -11.50 -12.13 -5.95
CA ALA A 76 -12.66 -11.28 -5.79
C ALA A 76 -13.52 -11.68 -4.58
N GLN A 77 -13.81 -10.70 -3.72
CA GLN A 77 -14.93 -10.77 -2.79
C GLN A 77 -16.17 -10.19 -3.47
N LYS A 78 -17.21 -11.01 -3.63
CA LYS A 78 -18.44 -10.62 -4.31
C LYS A 78 -19.59 -10.34 -3.34
N SER A 79 -20.43 -9.37 -3.68
CA SER A 79 -21.72 -9.12 -3.06
C SER A 79 -22.71 -8.63 -4.14
N GLY A 80 -23.93 -9.17 -4.16
CA GLY A 80 -24.93 -8.80 -5.17
C GLY A 80 -24.50 -9.05 -6.62
N GLY A 81 -23.59 -10.01 -6.86
CA GLY A 81 -23.04 -10.30 -8.20
C GLY A 81 -21.86 -9.42 -8.62
N HIS A 82 -21.53 -8.37 -7.86
CA HIS A 82 -20.44 -7.44 -8.13
C HIS A 82 -19.23 -7.72 -7.24
N THR A 83 -18.02 -7.47 -7.74
CA THR A 83 -16.81 -7.43 -6.91
C THR A 83 -16.85 -6.17 -6.05
N VAL A 84 -16.82 -6.34 -4.73
CA VAL A 84 -16.85 -5.23 -3.76
C VAL A 84 -15.52 -5.00 -3.08
N ALA A 85 -14.62 -5.99 -3.15
CA ALA A 85 -13.27 -5.91 -2.66
C ALA A 85 -12.41 -7.00 -3.32
N CYS A 86 -11.09 -6.86 -3.28
CA CYS A 86 -10.13 -7.77 -3.85
C CYS A 86 -9.11 -8.22 -2.80
N PHE A 87 -9.03 -9.51 -2.50
CA PHE A 87 -7.97 -10.05 -1.65
C PHE A 87 -6.61 -9.94 -2.34
N SER A 88 -5.55 -9.71 -1.58
CA SER A 88 -4.20 -10.00 -2.08
C SER A 88 -3.99 -11.51 -2.21
N ALA A 89 -2.95 -11.91 -2.93
CA ALA A 89 -2.58 -13.32 -3.06
C ALA A 89 -2.27 -13.95 -1.68
N CYS A 90 -1.57 -13.23 -0.80
CA CYS A 90 -1.29 -13.72 0.54
C CYS A 90 -2.59 -13.96 1.33
N MET A 91 -3.50 -12.98 1.35
CA MET A 91 -4.73 -13.09 2.13
C MET A 91 -5.68 -14.16 1.60
N LYS A 92 -5.65 -14.44 0.29
CA LYS A 92 -6.53 -15.45 -0.31
C LYS A 92 -5.93 -16.86 -0.29
N LEU A 93 -4.66 -16.99 -0.66
CA LEU A 93 -4.01 -18.27 -0.93
C LEU A 93 -3.16 -18.76 0.26
N ASN A 94 -2.71 -17.84 1.11
CA ASN A 94 -2.02 -18.10 2.38
C ASN A 94 -0.81 -19.05 2.28
N THR A 95 -0.13 -19.08 1.14
CA THR A 95 1.11 -19.83 0.95
C THR A 95 2.32 -19.00 1.40
N ASP A 96 3.40 -19.66 1.80
CA ASP A 96 4.64 -18.96 2.20
C ASP A 96 5.25 -18.11 1.08
N GLU A 97 5.12 -18.55 -0.17
CA GLU A 97 5.57 -17.79 -1.34
C GLU A 97 4.82 -16.45 -1.48
N TYR A 98 3.48 -16.49 -1.58
CA TYR A 98 2.66 -15.27 -1.70
C TYR A 98 2.71 -14.35 -0.47
N CYS A 99 2.99 -14.91 0.71
CA CYS A 99 3.06 -14.17 1.97
C CYS A 99 4.50 -13.80 2.38
N CYS A 100 5.51 -14.14 1.57
CA CYS A 100 6.91 -13.91 1.91
C CYS A 100 7.32 -14.44 3.30
N ARG A 101 6.99 -15.71 3.59
CA ARG A 101 7.31 -16.38 4.87
C ARG A 101 8.32 -17.50 4.65
N GLY A 102 8.89 -18.00 5.75
CA GLY A 102 9.78 -19.16 5.73
C GLY A 102 10.98 -18.93 4.81
N ALA A 103 11.15 -19.78 3.80
CA ALA A 103 12.23 -19.66 2.81
C ALA A 103 12.14 -18.41 1.91
N HIS A 104 10.99 -17.71 1.93
CA HIS A 104 10.73 -16.48 1.18
C HIS A 104 10.72 -15.24 2.09
N ASN A 105 11.31 -15.28 3.29
CA ASN A 105 11.26 -14.17 4.24
C ASN A 105 12.28 -13.04 3.99
N LYS A 106 12.77 -12.91 2.75
CA LYS A 106 13.69 -11.85 2.33
C LYS A 106 13.34 -11.36 0.93
N PRO A 107 13.62 -10.08 0.60
CA PRO A 107 13.39 -9.53 -0.74
C PRO A 107 14.04 -10.35 -1.87
N GLU A 108 15.22 -10.93 -1.62
CA GLU A 108 15.95 -11.70 -2.63
C GLU A 108 15.27 -13.03 -2.97
N THR A 109 14.49 -13.55 -2.02
CA THR A 109 13.84 -14.87 -2.05
C THR A 109 12.32 -14.81 -2.28
N CYS A 110 11.72 -13.62 -2.18
CA CYS A 110 10.29 -13.40 -2.42
C CYS A 110 10.10 -12.37 -3.52
N LYS A 111 10.34 -12.79 -4.75
CA LYS A 111 10.20 -11.95 -5.93
C LYS A 111 8.88 -12.30 -6.59
N SER A 112 7.93 -11.36 -6.61
CA SER A 112 6.60 -11.58 -7.18
C SER A 112 6.60 -12.04 -8.64
N ARG A 113 7.63 -11.66 -9.41
CA ARG A 113 7.85 -12.10 -10.80
C ARG A 113 8.14 -13.60 -10.96
N ASP A 114 8.61 -14.26 -9.90
CA ASP A 114 8.97 -15.68 -9.93
C ASP A 114 7.78 -16.58 -9.52
N TRP A 115 6.69 -15.97 -9.01
CA TRP A 115 5.50 -16.69 -8.58
C TRP A 115 4.72 -17.27 -9.76
N LYS A 116 3.95 -18.34 -9.49
CA LYS A 116 3.07 -18.97 -10.50
C LYS A 116 2.14 -17.96 -11.19
N VAL A 117 1.58 -17.02 -10.42
CA VAL A 117 0.84 -15.87 -10.94
C VAL A 117 1.34 -14.63 -10.23
N ASN A 118 1.80 -13.64 -11.01
CA ASN A 118 2.23 -12.35 -10.48
C ASN A 118 1.02 -11.43 -10.21
N TYR A 119 0.24 -11.77 -9.18
CA TYR A 119 -0.87 -10.94 -8.72
C TYR A 119 -0.46 -9.49 -8.35
N PRO A 120 0.72 -9.24 -7.73
CA PRO A 120 1.15 -7.88 -7.42
C PRO A 120 1.25 -6.97 -8.65
N ALA A 121 1.66 -7.52 -9.80
CA ALA A 121 1.69 -6.76 -11.06
C ALA A 121 0.29 -6.29 -11.50
N ILE A 122 -0.77 -7.08 -11.24
CA ILE A 122 -2.16 -6.69 -11.54
C ILE A 122 -2.58 -5.51 -10.64
N PHE A 123 -2.20 -5.56 -9.37
CA PHE A 123 -2.48 -4.50 -8.41
C PHE A 123 -1.74 -3.21 -8.81
N LYS A 124 -0.48 -3.32 -9.22
CA LYS A 124 0.33 -2.19 -9.69
C LYS A 124 -0.18 -1.53 -10.98
N GLN A 125 -0.88 -2.27 -11.84
CA GLN A 125 -1.52 -1.66 -13.02
C GLN A 125 -2.59 -0.64 -12.64
N SER A 126 -3.33 -0.88 -11.55
CA SER A 126 -4.35 0.05 -11.03
C SER A 126 -3.74 1.07 -10.06
N CYS A 127 -2.77 0.64 -9.26
CA CYS A 127 -2.25 1.38 -8.12
C CYS A 127 -0.70 1.40 -8.14
N PRO A 128 -0.05 2.09 -9.09
CA PRO A 128 1.40 2.03 -9.26
C PRO A 128 2.20 2.54 -8.05
N ASP A 129 1.58 3.38 -7.22
CA ASP A 129 2.20 4.04 -6.07
C ASP A 129 1.87 3.37 -4.72
N ALA A 130 1.11 2.28 -4.73
CA ALA A 130 0.74 1.53 -3.52
C ALA A 130 1.54 0.23 -3.40
N TYR A 131 1.85 -0.22 -2.18
CA TYR A 131 2.43 -1.54 -1.96
C TYR A 131 1.47 -2.62 -2.46
N SER A 132 1.98 -3.51 -3.31
CA SER A 132 1.20 -4.62 -3.87
C SER A 132 1.53 -5.97 -3.23
N TYR A 133 2.66 -6.06 -2.52
CA TYR A 133 3.09 -7.20 -1.71
C TYR A 133 4.18 -6.75 -0.71
N ALA A 134 4.64 -7.67 0.16
CA ALA A 134 5.45 -7.33 1.33
C ALA A 134 6.82 -6.66 1.05
N TYR A 135 7.43 -6.89 -0.12
CA TYR A 135 8.75 -6.33 -0.46
C TYR A 135 8.71 -5.41 -1.69
N ASP A 136 7.70 -4.56 -1.76
CA ASP A 136 7.48 -3.59 -2.83
C ASP A 136 8.02 -2.19 -2.51
N ASP A 137 9.07 -2.13 -1.69
CA ASP A 137 9.54 -0.90 -1.04
C ASP A 137 10.01 0.17 -2.03
N HIS A 138 10.76 -0.26 -3.06
CA HIS A 138 11.40 0.64 -4.04
C HIS A 138 10.43 1.51 -4.83
N SER A 139 9.17 1.07 -4.95
CA SER A 139 8.19 1.76 -5.79
C SER A 139 7.01 2.36 -5.01
N SER A 140 6.99 2.18 -3.69
CA SER A 140 5.78 2.37 -2.87
C SER A 140 6.03 3.09 -1.54
N THR A 141 7.29 3.24 -1.11
CA THR A 141 7.61 4.00 0.11
C THR A 141 7.75 5.48 -0.20
N PHE A 142 7.00 6.32 0.51
CA PHE A 142 7.17 7.76 0.45
C PHE A 142 7.75 8.26 1.76
N THR A 143 8.55 9.30 1.66
CA THR A 143 9.23 9.92 2.80
C THR A 143 8.94 11.40 2.81
N CYS A 144 8.81 11.98 4.00
CA CYS A 144 8.64 13.41 4.10
C CYS A 144 9.28 14.02 5.35
N HIS A 145 9.92 15.18 5.17
CA HIS A 145 10.54 15.92 6.26
C HIS A 145 9.66 17.10 6.69
N SER A 146 9.50 17.24 8.00
CA SER A 146 8.98 18.46 8.60
C SER A 146 9.77 19.69 8.13
N ASN A 147 9.08 20.82 7.95
CA ASN A 147 9.71 22.10 7.63
C ASN A 147 10.38 22.79 8.85
N GLY A 148 10.36 22.16 10.03
CA GLY A 148 10.93 22.68 11.28
C GLY A 148 10.01 23.63 12.05
N ALA A 149 9.11 24.36 11.38
CA ALA A 149 8.10 25.19 12.04
C ALA A 149 6.90 24.36 12.50
N HIS A 150 6.55 23.32 11.75
CA HIS A 150 5.45 22.41 12.02
C HIS A 150 5.84 20.96 11.74
N LYS A 151 5.25 20.00 12.47
CA LYS A 151 5.24 18.60 12.04
C LYS A 151 4.48 18.48 10.71
N THR A 152 4.81 17.49 9.90
CA THR A 152 4.11 17.25 8.64
C THR A 152 2.64 16.93 8.93
N GLY A 153 1.74 17.65 8.26
CA GLY A 153 0.31 17.32 8.25
C GLY A 153 -0.02 16.45 7.04
N TYR A 154 -1.04 15.60 7.15
CA TYR A 154 -1.49 14.72 6.07
C TYR A 154 -3.01 14.78 5.89
N ILE A 155 -3.46 14.65 4.65
CA ILE A 155 -4.85 14.41 4.28
C ILE A 155 -4.94 12.96 3.79
N ILE A 156 -5.83 12.19 4.40
CA ILE A 156 -6.23 10.88 3.89
C ILE A 156 -7.55 11.06 3.14
N LYS A 157 -7.53 10.83 1.83
CA LYS A 157 -8.72 10.90 0.97
C LYS A 157 -9.17 9.50 0.61
N PHE A 158 -10.47 9.26 0.76
CA PHE A 158 -11.15 8.09 0.22
C PHE A 158 -11.94 8.55 -1.01
N CYS A 159 -11.88 7.77 -2.10
CA CYS A 159 -12.50 8.09 -3.39
C CYS A 159 -12.10 9.50 -3.91
#